data_AF-A0A0R3QZD4-F1
#
_entry.id   AF-A0A0R3QZD4-F1
#
_cell.length_a   1.000
_cell.length_b   1.000
_cell.length_c   1.000
_cell.angle_alpha   90.00
_cell.angle_beta   90.00
_cell.angle_gamma   90.00
#
_symmetry.space_group_name_H-M   'P 1'
#
loop_
_entity.id
_entity.type
_entity.pdbx_description
1 polymer ?
#
loop_
_entity_poly.entity_id
_entity_poly.type
_entity_poly.pdbx_seq_one_letter_code
_entity_poly.pdbx_strand_id
1 'polypeptide(L)'
;MLEKHVTKRETVEVTEQWKLLARHSNDITSVLRLALSTSLTTTDVDNLLGYVKSESLTNYEPLLESLVSNLNPGLFFKLLIQHFGLQKCRLFCSSVKEHLVIITPEAQQDVFLFTAQNDEPLQMKLLAKERKCNESGSLLMEADHSVREQFNELVRCAASSTWMNLVHSSLMN
;
A
#
# COMPACT_ATOMS: atom_id res chain seq x y z
N MET A 1 47.38 4.49 17.34
CA MET A 1 46.15 4.30 18.14
C MET A 1 45.45 5.64 18.21
N LEU A 2 44.29 5.81 17.57
CA LEU A 2 43.38 6.94 17.80
C LEU A 2 41.96 6.50 17.46
N GLU A 3 41.23 6.30 18.55
CA GLU A 3 39.80 6.53 18.81
C GLU A 3 38.75 6.00 17.82
N LYS A 4 38.09 4.93 18.30
CA LYS A 4 36.77 4.45 17.94
C LYS A 4 35.76 5.60 17.88
N HIS A 5 35.24 5.90 16.68
CA HIS A 5 33.88 6.43 16.57
C HIS A 5 32.89 5.27 16.65
N VAL A 6 32.43 5.00 17.86
CA VAL A 6 31.18 4.28 18.10
C VAL A 6 30.06 5.18 17.62
N THR A 7 29.57 4.98 16.40
CA THR A 7 28.21 5.40 16.06
C THR A 7 27.28 4.46 16.83
N LYS A 8 26.79 4.94 17.97
CA LYS A 8 25.56 4.42 18.56
C LYS A 8 24.48 4.56 17.48
N ARG A 9 24.23 3.49 16.72
CA ARG A 9 22.93 3.30 16.10
C ARG A 9 21.97 3.17 17.26
N GLU A 10 21.19 4.23 17.45
CA GLU A 10 19.99 4.19 18.26
C GLU A 10 19.25 2.90 17.90
N THR A 11 19.16 2.03 18.89
CA THR A 11 18.21 0.94 18.92
C THR A 11 16.83 1.57 18.81
N VAL A 12 16.37 1.75 17.56
CA VAL A 12 14.97 2.01 17.25
C VAL A 12 14.21 0.91 17.96
N GLU A 13 13.39 1.25 18.95
CA GLU A 13 12.58 0.29 19.67
C GLU A 13 11.63 -0.40 18.68
N VAL A 14 12.00 -1.63 18.33
CA VAL A 14 11.42 -2.54 17.33
C VAL A 14 10.04 -3.09 17.76
N THR A 15 9.32 -2.45 18.67
CA THR A 15 8.48 -3.22 19.60
C THR A 15 6.97 -3.24 19.39
N GLU A 16 6.39 -2.49 18.45
CA GLU A 16 4.95 -2.65 18.09
C GLU A 16 4.69 -2.76 16.57
N GLN A 17 5.39 -1.99 15.75
CA GLN A 17 5.31 -2.08 14.28
C GLN A 17 5.70 -3.48 13.77
N TRP A 18 6.59 -4.17 14.46
CA TRP A 18 7.03 -5.52 14.09
C TRP A 18 6.05 -6.61 14.51
N LYS A 19 5.27 -6.40 15.58
CA LYS A 19 4.23 -7.35 16.01
C LYS A 19 3.05 -7.38 15.05
N LEU A 20 2.78 -6.28 14.35
CA LEU A 20 1.77 -6.20 13.30
C LEU A 20 2.20 -6.90 12.03
N LEU A 21 3.45 -6.64 11.59
CA LEU A 21 4.01 -7.24 10.37
C LEU A 21 4.31 -8.74 10.52
N ALA A 22 4.60 -9.22 11.74
CA ALA A 22 4.97 -10.60 12.02
C ALA A 22 3.79 -11.59 12.10
N ARG A 23 2.55 -11.16 11.87
CA ARG A 23 1.37 -12.02 12.07
C ARG A 23 1.25 -13.19 11.10
N HIS A 24 1.98 -13.20 9.99
CA HIS A 24 1.91 -14.27 9.01
C HIS A 24 3.29 -14.52 8.38
N SER A 25 3.91 -15.69 8.61
CA SER A 25 5.12 -16.22 7.95
C SER A 25 6.40 -15.33 7.92
N ASN A 26 7.55 -15.96 8.19
CA ASN A 26 8.86 -15.30 8.18
C ASN A 26 9.20 -14.61 6.84
N ASP A 27 8.68 -15.15 5.72
CA ASP A 27 8.92 -14.63 4.37
C ASP A 27 8.10 -13.37 4.05
N ILE A 28 7.00 -13.14 4.74
CA ILE A 28 6.20 -11.91 4.57
C ILE A 28 6.88 -10.77 5.32
N THR A 29 7.35 -11.07 6.51
CA THR A 29 7.99 -10.10 7.40
C THR A 29 9.22 -9.48 6.74
N SER A 30 10.03 -10.25 6.01
CA SER A 30 11.23 -9.75 5.32
C SER A 30 10.89 -8.77 4.19
N VAL A 31 9.91 -9.09 3.35
CA VAL A 31 9.49 -8.26 2.22
C VAL A 31 8.87 -6.95 2.72
N LEU A 32 7.92 -7.01 3.66
CA LEU A 32 7.26 -5.82 4.19
C LEU A 32 8.24 -4.89 4.90
N ARG A 33 9.21 -5.45 5.64
CA ARG A 33 10.26 -4.67 6.31
C ARG A 33 11.15 -3.90 5.34
N LEU A 34 11.46 -4.48 4.19
CA LEU A 34 12.26 -3.78 3.17
C LEU A 34 11.49 -2.61 2.52
N ALA A 35 10.16 -2.68 2.51
CA ALA A 35 9.31 -1.60 2.03
C ALA A 35 8.95 -0.56 3.12
N LEU A 36 9.25 -0.84 4.39
CA LEU A 36 8.90 0.02 5.52
C LEU A 36 9.57 1.38 5.38
N SER A 37 8.77 2.43 5.39
CA SER A 37 9.26 3.80 5.43
C SER A 37 9.70 4.17 6.84
N THR A 38 10.87 4.80 6.97
CA THR A 38 11.43 5.25 8.25
C THR A 38 11.33 6.77 8.45
N SER A 39 10.89 7.51 7.43
CA SER A 39 10.91 8.98 7.42
C SER A 39 9.59 9.64 7.78
N LEU A 40 8.46 8.96 7.54
CA LEU A 40 7.12 9.51 7.82
C LEU A 40 6.27 8.46 8.54
N THR A 41 5.25 8.93 9.25
CA THR A 41 4.30 8.11 10.01
C THR A 41 2.95 7.98 9.30
N THR A 42 2.09 7.08 9.78
CA THR A 42 0.70 6.98 9.28
C THR A 42 -0.10 8.26 9.51
N THR A 43 0.17 8.99 10.60
CA THR A 43 -0.44 10.30 10.89
C THR A 43 -0.04 11.35 9.87
N ASP A 44 1.23 11.37 9.45
CA ASP A 44 1.69 12.30 8.40
C ASP A 44 0.97 12.02 7.08
N VAL A 45 0.78 10.75 6.73
CA VAL A 45 0.01 10.35 5.54
C VAL A 45 -1.45 10.80 5.67
N ASP A 46 -2.08 10.61 6.82
CA ASP A 46 -3.48 11.02 7.03
C ASP A 46 -3.65 12.54 6.94
N ASN A 47 -2.69 13.32 7.44
CA ASN A 47 -2.68 14.77 7.27
C ASN A 47 -2.53 15.14 5.78
N LEU A 48 -1.64 14.47 5.04
CA LEU A 48 -1.46 14.70 3.60
C LEU A 48 -2.74 14.42 2.80
N LEU A 49 -3.52 13.41 3.20
CA LEU A 49 -4.81 13.10 2.58
C LEU A 49 -5.81 14.25 2.66
N GLY A 50 -5.68 15.14 3.66
CA GLY A 50 -6.48 16.37 3.75
C GLY A 50 -6.11 17.45 2.73
N TYR A 51 -4.95 17.34 2.08
CA TYR A 51 -4.42 18.35 1.16
C TYR A 51 -4.29 17.87 -0.29
N VAL A 52 -4.61 16.61 -0.58
CA VAL A 52 -4.52 16.03 -1.94
C VAL A 52 -5.90 15.65 -2.45
N LYS A 53 -6.10 15.73 -3.77
CA LYS A 53 -7.29 15.17 -4.39
C LYS A 53 -7.17 13.65 -4.34
N SER A 54 -8.20 12.99 -3.81
CA SER A 54 -8.26 11.53 -3.72
C SER A 54 -9.54 11.01 -4.34
N GLU A 55 -9.46 9.84 -4.98
CA GLU A 55 -10.61 9.17 -5.57
C GLU A 55 -10.58 7.68 -5.26
N SER A 56 -11.74 7.10 -4.91
CA SER A 56 -11.85 5.66 -4.72
C SER A 56 -11.72 4.91 -6.04
N LEU A 57 -10.89 3.88 -6.06
CA LEU A 57 -10.75 3.03 -7.24
C LEU A 57 -11.99 2.17 -7.51
N THR A 58 -12.81 1.89 -6.50
CA THR A 58 -14.06 1.12 -6.63
C THR A 58 -15.11 1.84 -7.48
N ASN A 59 -14.98 3.15 -7.67
CA ASN A 59 -15.84 3.90 -8.60
C ASN A 59 -15.66 3.43 -10.06
N TYR A 60 -14.49 2.88 -10.39
CA TYR A 60 -14.14 2.46 -11.76
C TYR A 60 -14.27 0.96 -11.97
N GLU A 61 -13.99 0.19 -10.93
CA GLU A 61 -14.19 -1.27 -10.93
C GLU A 61 -15.07 -1.63 -9.72
N PRO A 62 -16.41 -1.66 -9.88
CA PRO A 62 -17.32 -1.93 -8.78
C PRO A 62 -17.11 -3.29 -8.13
N LEU A 63 -16.64 -4.30 -8.88
CA LEU A 63 -16.35 -5.63 -8.34
C LEU A 63 -15.12 -5.63 -7.43
N LEU A 64 -14.28 -4.59 -7.49
CA LEU A 64 -13.07 -4.48 -6.68
C LEU A 64 -13.40 -4.47 -5.18
N GLU A 65 -14.50 -3.84 -4.78
CA GLU A 65 -14.94 -3.81 -3.38
C GLU A 65 -15.19 -5.23 -2.85
N SER A 66 -15.90 -6.06 -3.63
CA SER A 66 -16.14 -7.45 -3.28
C SER A 66 -14.84 -8.27 -3.25
N LEU A 67 -13.91 -8.01 -4.18
CA LEU A 67 -12.62 -8.72 -4.22
C LEU A 67 -11.80 -8.42 -2.96
N VAL A 68 -11.73 -7.15 -2.55
CA VAL A 68 -10.84 -6.74 -1.46
C VAL A 68 -11.41 -6.93 -0.06
N SER A 69 -12.74 -7.05 0.07
CA SER A 69 -13.42 -7.27 1.35
C SER A 69 -12.94 -8.50 2.13
N ASN A 70 -12.46 -9.54 1.42
CA ASN A 70 -12.02 -10.81 2.01
C ASN A 70 -10.50 -11.00 1.97
N LEU A 71 -9.74 -10.00 1.54
CA LEU A 71 -8.29 -10.12 1.45
C LEU A 71 -7.65 -9.96 2.82
N ASN A 72 -6.65 -10.80 3.11
CA ASN A 72 -5.70 -10.53 4.18
C ASN A 72 -4.76 -9.39 3.72
N PRO A 73 -4.78 -8.20 4.36
CA PRO A 73 -4.03 -7.06 3.87
C PRO A 73 -2.52 -7.30 3.84
N GLY A 74 -1.96 -8.00 4.83
CA GLY A 74 -0.52 -8.29 4.87
C GLY A 74 -0.05 -9.19 3.72
N LEU A 75 -0.81 -10.24 3.40
CA LEU A 75 -0.53 -11.10 2.24
C LEU A 75 -0.67 -10.32 0.93
N PHE A 76 -1.72 -9.51 0.80
CA PHE A 76 -1.95 -8.73 -0.39
C PHE A 76 -0.87 -7.65 -0.60
N PHE A 77 -0.46 -6.94 0.46
CA PHE A 77 0.63 -5.96 0.39
C PHE A 77 1.95 -6.61 0.01
N LYS A 78 2.25 -7.81 0.53
CA LYS A 78 3.42 -8.58 0.08
C LYS A 78 3.37 -8.84 -1.43
N LEU A 79 2.24 -9.32 -1.94
CA LEU A 79 2.05 -9.59 -3.37
C LEU A 79 2.32 -8.32 -4.19
N LEU A 80 1.72 -7.19 -3.80
CA LEU A 80 1.91 -5.91 -4.48
C LEU A 80 3.38 -5.46 -4.44
N ILE A 81 4.06 -5.57 -3.30
CA ILE A 81 5.48 -5.20 -3.18
C ILE A 81 6.36 -6.11 -4.05
N GLN A 82 6.09 -7.41 -4.11
CA GLN A 82 6.82 -8.34 -4.97
C GLN A 82 6.59 -8.06 -6.45
N HIS A 83 5.37 -7.68 -6.82
CA HIS A 83 4.99 -7.40 -8.20
C HIS A 83 5.53 -6.05 -8.70
N PHE A 84 5.26 -4.95 -7.98
CA PHE A 84 5.66 -3.59 -8.39
C PHE A 84 7.11 -3.24 -8.04
N GLY A 85 7.68 -3.95 -7.06
CA GLY A 85 9.06 -3.79 -6.62
C GLY A 85 9.24 -2.83 -5.45
N LEU A 86 10.20 -3.15 -4.57
CA LEU A 86 10.52 -2.43 -3.34
C LEU A 86 10.84 -0.94 -3.55
N GLN A 87 11.34 -0.56 -4.73
CA GLN A 87 11.69 0.84 -5.00
C GLN A 87 10.46 1.73 -5.21
N LYS A 88 9.34 1.15 -5.66
CA LYS A 88 8.09 1.85 -5.92
C LYS A 88 7.11 1.81 -4.76
N CYS A 89 7.30 0.87 -3.83
CA CYS A 89 6.40 0.67 -2.70
C CYS A 89 6.96 1.26 -1.41
N ARG A 90 6.12 1.96 -0.65
CA ARG A 90 6.43 2.42 0.72
C ARG A 90 5.31 2.01 1.65
N LEU A 91 5.66 1.28 2.69
CA LEU A 91 4.73 0.81 3.71
C LEU A 91 4.89 1.66 4.97
N PHE A 92 3.78 2.13 5.53
CA PHE A 92 3.71 2.88 6.77
C PHE A 92 2.81 2.12 7.73
N CYS A 93 3.30 1.82 8.94
CA CYS A 93 2.59 0.97 9.89
C CYS A 93 2.49 1.65 11.26
N SER A 94 1.34 1.47 11.89
CA SER A 94 1.02 1.81 13.28
C SER A 94 0.21 0.69 13.90
N SER A 95 0.06 0.66 15.24
CA SER A 95 -0.64 -0.39 16.01
C SER A 95 -2.03 -0.78 15.50
N VAL A 96 -2.72 0.09 14.77
CA VAL A 96 -4.12 -0.09 14.35
C VAL A 96 -4.37 0.13 12.85
N LYS A 97 -3.35 0.59 12.12
CA LYS A 97 -3.51 1.07 10.75
C LYS A 97 -2.23 0.94 9.94
N GLU A 98 -2.38 0.56 8.69
CA GLU A 98 -1.31 0.38 7.71
C GLU A 98 -1.66 1.11 6.41
N HIS A 99 -0.68 1.79 5.84
CA HIS A 99 -0.77 2.43 4.54
C HIS A 99 0.30 1.86 3.61
N LEU A 100 -0.10 1.29 2.49
CA LEU A 100 0.81 0.97 1.40
C LEU A 100 0.67 2.04 0.32
N VAL A 101 1.79 2.66 -0.05
CA VAL A 101 1.90 3.66 -1.09
C VAL A 101 2.66 3.05 -2.27
N ILE A 102 2.05 3.05 -3.45
CA ILE A 102 2.70 2.63 -4.71
C ILE A 102 2.87 3.86 -5.59
N ILE A 103 4.13 4.22 -5.81
CA ILE A 103 4.54 5.35 -6.63
C ILE A 103 4.47 4.92 -8.10
N THR A 104 3.71 5.65 -8.91
CA THR A 104 3.68 5.42 -10.34
C THR A 104 4.92 6.04 -11.00
N PRO A 105 5.53 5.37 -11.99
CA PRO A 105 6.52 6.01 -12.85
C PRO A 105 5.84 7.10 -13.67
N GLU A 106 6.20 8.38 -13.46
CA GLU A 106 6.09 9.55 -14.36
C GLU A 106 5.86 10.88 -13.61
N ALA A 107 5.94 12.00 -14.34
CA ALA A 107 6.09 13.37 -13.84
C ALA A 107 4.85 13.96 -13.11
N GLN A 108 3.70 13.29 -13.12
CA GLN A 108 2.44 13.84 -12.59
C GLN A 108 2.20 13.60 -11.09
N GLN A 109 3.09 12.88 -10.39
CA GLN A 109 3.02 12.65 -8.94
C GLN A 109 1.71 11.97 -8.50
N ASP A 110 1.11 11.14 -9.34
CA ASP A 110 -0.01 10.30 -8.95
C ASP A 110 0.51 9.10 -8.13
N VAL A 111 -0.28 8.67 -7.16
CA VAL A 111 0.12 7.62 -6.23
C VAL A 111 -1.09 6.76 -5.90
N PHE A 112 -0.94 5.44 -5.93
CA PHE A 112 -1.94 4.54 -5.38
C PHE A 112 -1.72 4.39 -3.88
N LEU A 113 -2.78 4.59 -3.10
CA LEU A 113 -2.80 4.39 -1.66
C LEU A 113 -3.75 3.25 -1.30
N PHE A 114 -3.26 2.34 -0.48
CA PHE A 114 -4.03 1.28 0.13
C PHE A 114 -4.02 1.48 1.63
N THR A 115 -5.20 1.48 2.25
CA THR A 115 -5.35 1.67 3.69
C THR A 115 -6.04 0.45 4.28
N ALA A 116 -5.33 -0.23 5.18
CA ALA A 116 -5.89 -1.27 6.03
C ALA A 116 -6.00 -0.72 7.45
N GLN A 117 -7.19 -0.83 8.04
CA GLN A 117 -7.47 -0.42 9.40
C GLN A 117 -8.27 -1.53 10.07
N ASN A 118 -8.02 -1.78 11.35
CA ASN A 118 -8.73 -2.83 12.09
C ASN A 118 -10.25 -2.71 11.89
N ASP A 119 -10.88 -3.86 11.60
CA ASP A 119 -12.33 -4.01 11.42
C ASP A 119 -12.97 -3.21 10.27
N GLU A 120 -12.15 -2.57 9.42
CA GLU A 120 -12.58 -1.84 8.24
C GLU A 120 -12.15 -2.54 6.94
N PRO A 121 -12.97 -2.51 5.86
CA PRO A 121 -12.56 -3.02 4.56
C PRO A 121 -11.32 -2.32 4.02
N LEU A 122 -10.50 -3.05 3.25
CA LEU A 122 -9.33 -2.48 2.58
C LEU A 122 -9.76 -1.36 1.63
N GLN A 123 -9.29 -0.14 1.89
CA GLN A 123 -9.56 1.00 1.02
C GLN A 123 -8.48 1.13 -0.04
N MET A 124 -8.86 1.44 -1.28
CA MET A 124 -7.94 1.63 -2.41
C MET A 124 -8.26 2.95 -3.11
N LYS A 125 -7.30 3.87 -3.14
CA LYS A 125 -7.48 5.22 -3.66
C LYS A 125 -6.38 5.59 -4.65
N LEU A 126 -6.72 6.39 -5.64
CA LEU A 126 -5.76 7.17 -6.42
C LEU A 126 -5.63 8.54 -5.77
N LEU A 127 -4.40 8.94 -5.49
CA LEU A 127 -4.04 10.26 -5.01
C LEU A 127 -3.36 11.01 -6.16
N ALA A 128 -3.72 12.27 -6.35
CA ALA A 128 -3.05 13.14 -7.30
C ALA A 128 -2.75 14.48 -6.62
N LYS A 129 -1.56 15.03 -6.92
CA LYS A 129 -1.31 16.43 -6.60
C LYS A 129 -2.32 17.27 -7.36
N GLU A 130 -2.93 18.24 -6.68
CA GLU A 130 -3.97 19.11 -7.22
C GLU A 130 -3.52 19.68 -8.59
N ARG A 131 -4.08 19.12 -9.67
CA ARG A 131 -3.83 19.61 -11.02
C ARG A 131 -4.60 20.90 -11.17
N LYS A 132 -4.12 21.84 -11.99
CA LYS A 132 -4.91 23.01 -12.44
C LYS A 132 -6.05 22.58 -13.38
N CYS A 133 -6.81 21.54 -13.00
CA CYS A 133 -7.96 21.04 -13.73
C CYS A 133 -9.20 21.62 -13.09
N ASN A 134 -10.06 22.16 -13.94
CA ASN A 134 -11.36 22.68 -13.56
C ASN A 134 -12.13 21.60 -12.78
N GLU A 135 -12.81 22.03 -11.73
CA GLU A 135 -13.57 21.19 -10.80
C GLU A 135 -14.54 20.27 -11.55
N SER A 136 -14.53 18.97 -11.20
CA SER A 136 -15.50 17.90 -11.51
C SER A 136 -15.03 16.71 -12.38
N GLY A 137 -13.83 16.74 -12.98
CA GLY A 137 -13.33 15.57 -13.72
C GLY A 137 -12.75 14.46 -12.81
N SER A 138 -12.95 13.21 -13.21
CA SER A 138 -12.53 12.03 -12.45
C SER A 138 -11.04 11.74 -12.69
N LEU A 139 -10.27 11.49 -11.61
CA LEU A 139 -8.80 11.44 -11.64
C LEU A 139 -8.28 10.36 -12.59
N LEU A 140 -8.84 9.17 -12.53
CA LEU A 140 -8.40 8.05 -13.38
C LEU A 140 -8.79 8.27 -14.86
N MET A 141 -9.86 9.04 -15.14
CA MET A 141 -10.23 9.42 -16.52
C MET A 141 -9.38 10.55 -17.08
N GLU A 142 -8.68 11.30 -16.23
CA GLU A 142 -7.68 12.30 -16.62
C GLU A 142 -6.26 11.74 -16.57
N ALA A 143 -6.08 10.58 -15.94
CA ALA A 143 -4.80 9.91 -15.84
C ALA A 143 -4.32 9.46 -17.22
N ASP A 144 -3.00 9.50 -17.39
CA ASP A 144 -2.33 9.01 -18.58
C ASP A 144 -2.50 7.49 -18.74
N HIS A 145 -2.02 6.99 -19.87
CA HIS A 145 -2.09 5.56 -20.18
C HIS A 145 -1.32 4.70 -19.17
N SER A 146 -0.18 5.17 -18.66
CA SER A 146 0.71 4.38 -17.80
C SER A 146 0.09 4.14 -16.42
N VAL A 147 -0.61 5.14 -15.87
CA VAL A 147 -1.35 5.04 -14.61
C VAL A 147 -2.54 4.09 -14.76
N ARG A 148 -3.26 4.14 -15.89
CA ARG A 148 -4.37 3.20 -16.16
C ARG A 148 -3.92 1.77 -16.32
N GLU A 149 -2.79 1.53 -16.99
CA GLU A 149 -2.22 0.18 -17.09
C GLU A 149 -1.85 -0.38 -15.71
N GLN A 150 -1.27 0.45 -14.84
CA GLN A 150 -0.99 0.06 -13.45
C GLN A 150 -2.26 -0.22 -12.67
N PHE A 151 -3.32 0.58 -12.85
CA PHE A 151 -4.62 0.28 -12.26
C PHE A 151 -5.16 -1.08 -12.70
N ASN A 152 -5.13 -1.38 -14.00
CA ASN A 152 -5.55 -2.69 -14.51
C ASN A 152 -4.73 -3.83 -13.91
N GLU A 153 -3.43 -3.63 -13.72
CA GLU A 153 -2.56 -4.62 -13.08
C GLU A 153 -2.86 -4.80 -11.59
N LEU A 154 -3.24 -3.72 -10.88
CA LEU A 154 -3.72 -3.81 -9.50
C LEU A 154 -4.99 -4.64 -9.39
N VAL A 155 -5.96 -4.45 -10.29
CA VAL A 155 -7.18 -5.26 -10.35
C VAL A 155 -6.84 -6.74 -10.58
N ARG A 156 -5.90 -7.05 -11.49
CA ARG A 156 -5.42 -8.42 -11.71
C ARG A 156 -4.76 -9.02 -10.47
N CYS A 157 -3.96 -8.24 -9.74
CA CYS A 157 -3.35 -8.68 -8.49
C CYS A 157 -4.42 -9.01 -7.43
N ALA A 158 -5.43 -8.16 -7.28
CA ALA A 158 -6.54 -8.38 -6.33
C ALA A 158 -7.34 -9.64 -6.69
N ALA A 159 -7.70 -9.81 -7.95
CA ALA A 159 -8.38 -11.00 -8.44
C ALA A 159 -7.54 -12.26 -8.23
N SER A 160 -6.25 -12.22 -8.56
CA SER A 160 -5.33 -13.36 -8.38
C SER A 160 -5.18 -13.74 -6.91
N SER A 161 -5.02 -12.76 -6.02
CA SER A 161 -4.93 -13.01 -4.57
C SER A 161 -6.21 -13.64 -4.03
N THR A 162 -7.37 -13.19 -4.51
CA THR A 162 -8.67 -13.76 -4.13
C THR A 162 -8.78 -15.23 -4.58
N TRP A 163 -8.41 -15.52 -5.82
CA TRP A 163 -8.39 -16.88 -6.36
C TRP A 163 -7.46 -17.81 -5.59
N MET A 164 -6.24 -17.37 -5.27
CA MET A 164 -5.30 -18.18 -4.48
C MET A 164 -5.88 -18.51 -3.09
N ASN A 165 -6.51 -17.54 -2.43
CA ASN A 165 -7.14 -17.75 -1.12
C ASN A 165 -8.29 -18.77 -1.19
N LEU A 166 -9.10 -18.74 -2.26
CA LEU A 166 -10.19 -19.71 -2.47
C LEU A 166 -9.66 -21.13 -2.71
N VAL A 167 -8.62 -21.29 -3.53
CA VAL A 167 -8.03 -22.61 -3.80
C VAL A 167 -7.39 -23.19 -2.54
N HIS A 168 -6.65 -22.39 -1.77
CA HIS A 168 -6.00 -22.87 -0.55
C HIS A 168 -6.98 -23.19 0.59
N SER A 169 -8.11 -22.48 0.69
CA SER A 169 -9.16 -22.81 1.66
C SER A 169 -9.93 -24.08 1.26
N SER A 170 -10.10 -24.35 -0.04
CA SER A 170 -10.73 -25.60 -0.52
C SER A 170 -9.90 -26.87 -0.30
N LEU A 171 -8.58 -26.74 -0.12
CA LEU A 171 -7.65 -27.85 0.12
C LEU A 171 -7.47 -28.19 1.61
N MET A 172 -8.02 -27.37 2.52
CA MET A 172 -7.97 -27.60 3.97
C MET A 172 -9.30 -28.04 4.58
N ASN A 173 -10.30 -28.29 3.74
CA ASN A 173 -11.55 -28.97 4.10
C ASN A 173 -11.55 -30.39 3.52
#